data_AF-A0A964KGL3-F1
#
_entry.id   AF-A0A964KGL3-F1
#
_cell.length_a   1.000
_cell.length_b   1.000
_cell.length_c   1.000
_cell.angle_alpha   90.00
_cell.angle_beta   90.00
_cell.angle_gamma   90.00
#
_symmetry.space_group_name_H-M   'P 1'
#
loop_
_entity.id
_entity.type
_entity.pdbx_description
1 polymer ?
#
loop_
_entity_poly.entity_id
_entity_poly.type
_entity_poly.pdbx_seq_one_letter_code
_entity_poly.pdbx_strand_id
1 'polypeptide(L)'
;MPRLSGTSPKGWKWSRNCPPPPDLLIEFVPEDVPTKQAVYREIEAAYPTEDFILASGTSGLDLVELARRMQRPERFIGLHYFMPADKTLVVEVMAGPNSPQAAVDDTARLLERTGKEPVLLYRPIVGFLVNRLQHAILHEAYYLIEAGVASAADIDHAARRMLAPRMCLNGLIQKKDINGLKIHADAQN
;
A
#
# COMPACT_ATOMS: atom_id res chain seq x y z
N MET A 1 -15.84 31.11 -13.61
CA MET A 1 -15.84 31.08 -12.13
C MET A 1 -14.48 31.52 -11.61
N PRO A 2 -14.38 32.29 -10.51
CA PRO A 2 -13.08 32.76 -10.03
C PRO A 2 -12.26 31.59 -9.48
N ARG A 3 -10.98 31.54 -9.87
CA ARG A 3 -10.03 30.49 -9.49
C ARG A 3 -9.65 30.70 -8.02
N LEU A 4 -10.10 29.83 -7.13
CA LEU A 4 -9.64 29.81 -5.74
C LEU A 4 -8.46 28.85 -5.63
N SER A 5 -7.25 29.40 -5.47
CA SER A 5 -6.02 28.67 -5.19
C SER A 5 -5.34 29.22 -3.95
N GLY A 6 -4.59 28.39 -3.22
CA GLY A 6 -3.88 28.79 -2.01
C GLY A 6 -2.64 27.93 -1.77
N THR A 7 -1.88 28.27 -0.74
CA THR A 7 -0.64 27.59 -0.37
C THR A 7 -0.69 27.21 1.10
N SER A 8 -0.43 25.95 1.44
CA SER A 8 -0.37 25.49 2.83
C SER A 8 0.84 26.11 3.55
N PRO A 9 0.86 26.09 4.90
CA PRO A 9 2.04 26.51 5.68
C PRO A 9 3.32 25.72 5.34
N LYS A 10 3.19 24.55 4.72
CA LYS A 10 4.29 23.71 4.24
C LYS A 10 4.63 23.95 2.75
N GLY A 11 4.03 24.95 2.11
CA GLY A 11 4.28 25.31 0.71
C GLY A 11 3.46 24.54 -0.33
N TRP A 12 2.43 23.80 0.08
CA TRP A 12 1.65 22.96 -0.85
C TRP A 12 0.58 23.80 -1.54
N LYS A 13 0.58 23.84 -2.87
CA LYS A 13 -0.44 24.58 -3.63
C LYS A 13 -1.73 23.76 -3.73
N TRP A 14 -2.88 24.34 -3.41
CA TRP A 14 -4.20 23.77 -3.70
C TRP A 14 -4.98 24.65 -4.67
N SER A 15 -5.96 24.06 -5.36
CA SER A 15 -6.89 24.75 -6.26
C SER A 15 -8.26 24.07 -6.16
N ARG A 16 -9.34 24.87 -6.10
CA ARG A 16 -10.72 24.37 -6.27
C ARG A 16 -11.12 24.19 -7.73
N ASN A 17 -10.29 24.62 -8.69
CA ASN A 17 -10.51 24.22 -10.07
C ASN A 17 -10.10 22.75 -10.18
N CYS A 18 -11.04 21.89 -10.53
CA CYS A 18 -10.69 20.57 -11.00
C CYS A 18 -9.90 20.75 -12.31
N PRO A 19 -8.63 20.30 -12.38
CA PRO A 19 -7.96 20.12 -13.66
C PRO A 19 -8.78 19.17 -14.55
N PRO A 20 -8.49 19.05 -15.86
CA PRO A 20 -8.97 17.87 -16.60
C PRO A 20 -8.64 16.59 -15.81
N PRO A 21 -9.47 15.54 -15.93
CA PRO A 21 -9.28 14.31 -15.16
C PRO A 21 -7.84 13.78 -15.36
N PRO A 22 -7.10 13.52 -14.27
CA PRO A 22 -5.79 12.89 -14.38
C PRO A 22 -5.96 11.41 -14.73
N ASP A 23 -4.91 10.73 -15.21
CA ASP A 23 -4.94 9.27 -15.37
C ASP A 23 -5.08 8.55 -14.01
N LEU A 24 -4.47 9.14 -12.96
CA LEU A 24 -4.43 8.62 -11.59
C LEU A 24 -4.59 9.78 -10.60
N LEU A 25 -5.57 9.65 -9.70
CA LEU A 25 -5.77 10.54 -8.56
C LEU A 25 -5.47 9.76 -7.28
N ILE A 26 -4.58 10.28 -6.44
CA ILE A 26 -4.20 9.65 -5.16
C ILE A 26 -4.68 10.50 -4.00
N GLU A 27 -5.49 9.90 -3.12
CA GLU A 27 -6.02 10.53 -1.92
C GLU A 27 -5.11 10.26 -0.71
N PHE A 28 -4.71 11.32 0.01
CA PHE A 28 -3.85 11.27 1.21
C PHE A 28 -4.37 12.18 2.35
N VAL A 29 -5.69 12.26 2.51
CA VAL A 29 -6.35 12.86 3.68
C VAL A 29 -6.21 11.95 4.91
N PRO A 30 -6.50 12.44 6.13
CA PRO A 30 -6.34 11.68 7.36
C PRO A 30 -6.97 10.28 7.34
N GLU A 31 -6.38 9.34 8.09
CA GLU A 31 -6.82 7.95 8.21
C GLU A 31 -8.12 7.81 9.01
N ASP A 32 -9.22 8.28 8.41
CA ASP A 32 -10.58 8.22 8.93
C ASP A 32 -11.54 7.86 7.80
N VAL A 33 -12.31 6.78 7.98
CA VAL A 33 -13.21 6.23 6.95
C VAL A 33 -14.26 7.24 6.50
N PRO A 34 -15.04 7.88 7.40
CA PRO A 34 -15.99 8.93 7.02
C PRO A 34 -15.36 10.06 6.21
N THR A 35 -14.19 10.55 6.62
CA THR A 35 -13.47 11.63 5.94
C THR A 35 -13.06 11.23 4.53
N LYS A 36 -12.46 10.05 4.36
CA LYS A 36 -12.06 9.53 3.03
C LYS A 36 -13.26 9.30 2.12
N GLN A 37 -14.32 8.66 2.61
CA GLN A 37 -15.56 8.45 1.84
C GLN A 37 -16.21 9.77 1.40
N ALA A 38 -16.13 10.83 2.21
CA ALA A 38 -16.62 12.15 1.82
C ALA A 38 -15.80 12.74 0.68
N VAL A 39 -14.47 12.61 0.71
CA VAL A 39 -13.55 13.06 -0.34
C VAL A 39 -13.79 12.28 -1.64
N TYR A 40 -13.97 10.96 -1.59
CA TYR A 40 -14.26 10.17 -2.80
C TYR A 40 -15.55 10.63 -3.49
N ARG A 41 -16.60 10.91 -2.71
CA ARG A 41 -17.86 11.44 -3.25
C ARG A 41 -17.67 12.80 -3.92
N GLU A 42 -16.87 13.68 -3.34
CA GLU A 42 -16.55 14.99 -3.94
C GLU A 42 -15.77 14.84 -5.26
N ILE A 43 -14.84 13.88 -5.32
CA ILE A 43 -14.07 13.55 -6.52
C ILE A 43 -14.99 12.99 -7.62
N GLU A 44 -15.84 12.01 -7.30
CA GLU A 44 -16.79 11.43 -8.25
C GLU A 44 -17.78 12.48 -8.80
N ALA A 45 -18.23 13.40 -7.94
CA ALA A 45 -19.10 14.50 -8.35
C ALA A 45 -18.40 15.51 -9.27
N ALA A 46 -17.09 15.70 -9.11
CA ALA A 46 -16.30 16.59 -9.93
C ALA A 46 -15.94 15.99 -11.30
N TYR A 47 -15.87 14.66 -11.40
CA TYR A 47 -15.51 13.92 -12.62
C TYR A 47 -16.54 12.83 -12.97
N PRO A 48 -17.79 13.20 -13.27
CA PRO A 48 -18.90 12.24 -13.39
C PRO A 48 -18.84 11.36 -14.64
N THR A 49 -18.07 11.71 -15.67
CA THR A 49 -18.02 10.99 -16.96
C THR A 49 -16.64 10.47 -17.32
N GLU A 50 -15.63 10.90 -16.58
CA GLU A 50 -14.22 10.72 -16.95
C GLU A 50 -13.70 9.36 -16.53
N ASP A 51 -12.76 8.80 -17.28
CA ASP A 51 -12.10 7.53 -16.95
C ASP A 51 -10.74 7.79 -16.31
N PHE A 52 -10.65 7.57 -14.99
CA PHE A 52 -9.44 7.75 -14.20
C PHE A 52 -9.40 6.73 -13.07
N ILE A 53 -8.21 6.40 -12.60
CA ILE A 53 -8.03 5.57 -11.40
C ILE A 53 -8.08 6.47 -10.16
N LEU A 54 -8.89 6.07 -9.17
CA LEU A 54 -8.90 6.67 -7.84
C LEU A 54 -8.19 5.75 -6.86
N ALA A 55 -7.04 6.18 -6.36
CA ALA A 55 -6.26 5.46 -5.37
C ALA A 55 -6.41 6.06 -3.97
N SER A 56 -6.64 5.22 -2.96
CA SER A 56 -6.45 5.62 -1.56
C SER A 56 -5.01 5.37 -1.13
N GLY A 57 -4.38 6.38 -0.55
CA GLY A 57 -3.07 6.35 0.08
C GLY A 57 -3.04 5.70 1.46
N THR A 58 -4.09 4.96 1.85
CA THR A 58 -4.20 4.37 3.18
C THR A 58 -3.09 3.35 3.46
N SER A 59 -2.59 3.34 4.69
CA SER A 59 -1.58 2.37 5.15
C SER A 59 -2.19 1.09 5.73
N GLY A 60 -3.52 1.00 5.84
CA GLY A 60 -4.14 -0.20 6.43
C GLY A 60 -5.66 -0.21 6.61
N LEU A 61 -6.41 0.82 6.22
CA LEU A 61 -7.87 0.76 6.24
C LEU A 61 -8.38 -0.25 5.20
N ASP A 62 -9.56 -0.81 5.48
CA ASP A 62 -10.21 -1.77 4.60
C ASP A 62 -10.73 -1.08 3.33
N LEU A 63 -10.18 -1.43 2.18
CA LEU A 63 -10.63 -0.92 0.89
C LEU A 63 -12.09 -1.28 0.60
N VAL A 64 -12.60 -2.38 1.14
CA VAL A 64 -14.01 -2.77 0.99
C VAL A 64 -14.91 -1.75 1.68
N GLU A 65 -14.58 -1.37 2.92
CA GLU A 65 -15.35 -0.34 3.62
C GLU A 65 -15.17 1.04 2.97
N LEU A 66 -13.95 1.39 2.56
CA LEU A 66 -13.68 2.67 1.88
C LEU A 66 -14.49 2.82 0.58
N ALA A 67 -14.64 1.75 -0.20
CA ALA A 67 -15.38 1.76 -1.46
C ALA A 67 -16.91 1.68 -1.31
N ARG A 68 -17.43 1.36 -0.12
CA ARG A 68 -18.84 0.98 0.12
C ARG A 68 -19.88 2.00 -0.39
N ARG A 69 -19.51 3.28 -0.48
CA ARG A 69 -20.39 4.38 -0.89
C ARG A 69 -20.00 5.00 -2.24
N MET A 70 -19.03 4.43 -2.93
CA MET A 70 -18.59 4.90 -4.23
C MET A 70 -19.61 4.53 -5.31
N GLN A 71 -19.79 5.41 -6.28
CA GLN A 71 -20.60 5.15 -7.47
C GLN A 71 -19.86 4.30 -8.50
N ARG A 72 -18.51 4.38 -8.51
CA ARG A 72 -17.64 3.71 -9.48
C ARG A 72 -16.49 2.95 -8.80
N PRO A 73 -16.80 1.95 -7.97
CA PRO A 73 -15.79 1.20 -7.21
C PRO A 73 -14.84 0.39 -8.10
N GLU A 74 -15.15 0.15 -9.37
CA GLU A 74 -14.30 -0.55 -10.34
C GLU A 74 -13.00 0.19 -10.69
N ARG A 75 -12.94 1.50 -10.41
CA ARG A 75 -11.75 2.35 -10.61
C ARG A 75 -10.98 2.63 -9.32
N PHE A 76 -11.47 2.10 -8.20
CA PHE A 76 -10.89 2.36 -6.90
C PHE A 76 -9.78 1.37 -6.58
N ILE A 77 -8.63 1.81 -6.10
CA ILE A 77 -7.53 0.94 -5.68
C ILE A 77 -6.86 1.45 -4.41
N GLY A 78 -6.01 0.64 -3.80
CA GLY A 78 -5.10 1.06 -2.74
C GLY A 78 -3.70 1.30 -3.29
N LEU A 79 -3.06 2.38 -2.84
CA LEU A 79 -1.65 2.67 -3.06
C LEU A 79 -0.95 2.91 -1.73
N HIS A 80 -0.08 1.99 -1.32
CA HIS A 80 0.68 2.14 -0.09
C HIS A 80 2.12 2.55 -0.41
N TYR A 81 2.42 3.83 -0.18
CA TYR A 81 3.76 4.38 -0.23
C TYR A 81 4.45 4.23 1.12
N PHE A 82 5.73 3.84 1.09
CA PHE A 82 6.56 3.79 2.29
C PHE A 82 7.34 5.08 2.49
N MET A 83 7.32 5.60 3.71
CA MET A 83 7.96 6.88 4.03
C MET A 83 9.48 6.73 4.24
N PRO A 84 10.31 7.64 3.71
CA PRO A 84 9.95 8.79 2.86
C PRO A 84 9.57 8.38 1.42
N ALA A 85 8.40 8.83 0.95
CA ALA A 85 7.85 8.41 -0.33
C ALA A 85 8.68 8.84 -1.54
N ASP A 86 9.53 9.87 -1.41
CA ASP A 86 10.47 10.33 -2.43
C ASP A 86 11.71 9.42 -2.58
N LYS A 87 12.10 8.72 -1.50
CA LYS A 87 13.31 7.89 -1.45
C LYS A 87 13.03 6.41 -1.63
N THR A 88 11.88 5.93 -1.14
CA THR A 88 11.54 4.52 -1.26
C THR A 88 11.05 4.21 -2.67
N LEU A 89 11.61 3.17 -3.30
CA LEU A 89 11.21 2.75 -4.65
C LEU A 89 9.93 1.93 -4.63
N VAL A 90 9.80 1.04 -3.63
CA VAL A 90 8.68 0.12 -3.51
C VAL A 90 7.38 0.87 -3.21
N VAL A 91 6.31 0.51 -3.91
CA VAL A 91 4.94 0.96 -3.64
C VAL A 91 4.00 -0.24 -3.81
N GLU A 92 3.12 -0.50 -2.85
CA GLU A 92 2.14 -1.58 -3.02
C GLU A 92 0.91 -1.06 -3.77
N VAL A 93 0.51 -1.78 -4.82
CA VAL A 93 -0.67 -1.50 -5.64
C VAL A 93 -1.69 -2.60 -5.38
N MET A 94 -2.82 -2.26 -4.78
CA MET A 94 -3.82 -3.23 -4.35
C MET A 94 -5.16 -2.99 -5.03
N ALA A 95 -5.73 -4.04 -5.61
CA ALA A 95 -7.09 -4.00 -6.14
C ALA A 95 -8.08 -3.62 -5.03
N GLY A 96 -9.01 -2.72 -5.37
CA GLY A 96 -10.23 -2.52 -4.59
C GLY A 96 -11.18 -3.74 -4.73
N PRO A 97 -12.34 -3.70 -4.05
CA PRO A 97 -13.28 -4.83 -4.03
C PRO A 97 -13.86 -5.19 -5.42
N ASN A 98 -13.96 -4.22 -6.32
CA ASN A 98 -14.58 -4.39 -7.64
C ASN A 98 -13.64 -4.11 -8.80
N SER A 99 -12.37 -3.83 -8.51
CA SER A 99 -11.40 -3.38 -9.51
C SER A 99 -10.92 -4.56 -10.35
N PRO A 100 -10.94 -4.45 -11.68
CA PRO A 100 -10.38 -5.49 -12.53
C PRO A 100 -8.86 -5.51 -12.38
N GLN A 101 -8.24 -6.65 -12.72
CA GLN A 101 -6.78 -6.78 -12.75
C GLN A 101 -6.11 -5.67 -13.59
N ALA A 102 -6.74 -5.28 -14.70
CA ALA A 102 -6.24 -4.20 -15.56
C ALA A 102 -6.02 -2.88 -14.81
N ALA A 103 -6.87 -2.52 -13.83
CA ALA A 103 -6.71 -1.29 -13.06
C ALA A 103 -5.43 -1.29 -12.20
N VAL A 104 -5.07 -2.46 -11.66
CA VAL A 104 -3.80 -2.66 -10.92
C VAL A 104 -2.62 -2.55 -11.87
N ASP A 105 -2.70 -3.23 -13.03
CA ASP A 105 -1.62 -3.27 -14.02
C ASP A 105 -1.38 -1.89 -14.67
N ASP A 106 -2.44 -1.14 -14.98
CA ASP A 106 -2.37 0.23 -15.49
C ASP A 106 -1.72 1.16 -14.48
N THR A 107 -2.12 1.06 -13.22
CA THR A 107 -1.51 1.85 -12.15
C THR A 107 -0.04 1.52 -11.96
N ALA A 108 0.32 0.23 -12.00
CA ALA A 108 1.71 -0.21 -11.92
C ALA A 108 2.56 0.44 -13.04
N ARG A 109 2.07 0.43 -14.28
CA ARG A 109 2.73 1.10 -15.43
C ARG A 109 2.88 2.61 -15.21
N LEU A 110 1.88 3.28 -14.63
CA LEU A 110 1.98 4.70 -14.30
C LEU A 110 3.07 4.96 -13.25
N LEU A 111 3.18 4.10 -12.23
CA LEU A 111 4.19 4.21 -11.18
C LEU A 111 5.61 3.92 -11.69
N GLU A 112 5.78 2.93 -12.56
CA GLU A 112 7.07 2.61 -13.20
C GLU A 112 7.64 3.81 -13.97
N ARG A 113 6.79 4.61 -14.64
CA ARG A 113 7.20 5.85 -15.32
C ARG A 113 7.77 6.90 -14.36
N THR A 114 7.51 6.78 -13.07
CA THR A 114 8.05 7.66 -12.01
C THR A 114 9.28 7.07 -11.30
N GLY A 115 9.79 5.92 -11.77
CA GLY A 115 10.92 5.21 -11.16
C GLY A 115 10.55 4.41 -9.91
N LYS A 116 9.25 4.14 -9.68
CA LYS A 116 8.79 3.29 -8.59
C LYS A 116 8.77 1.82 -9.00
N GLU A 117 8.86 0.94 -8.02
CA GLU A 117 8.87 -0.51 -8.16
C GLU A 117 7.57 -1.07 -7.54
N PRO A 118 6.51 -1.26 -8.34
CA PRO A 118 5.22 -1.66 -7.81
C PRO A 118 5.21 -3.12 -7.34
N VAL A 119 4.57 -3.37 -6.20
CA VAL A 119 4.24 -4.71 -5.67
C VAL A 119 2.74 -4.91 -5.83
N LEU A 120 2.34 -5.95 -6.56
CA LEU A 120 0.96 -6.10 -7.03
C LEU A 120 0.14 -7.03 -6.12
N LEU A 121 -0.98 -6.53 -5.62
CA LEU A 121 -1.97 -7.28 -4.83
C LEU A 121 -3.31 -7.27 -5.57
N TYR A 122 -3.67 -8.39 -6.20
CA TYR A 122 -4.90 -8.47 -7.01
C TYR A 122 -6.18 -8.70 -6.21
N ARG A 123 -6.11 -8.65 -4.87
CA ARG A 123 -7.26 -8.75 -3.97
C ARG A 123 -7.07 -7.82 -2.77
N PRO A 124 -8.14 -7.18 -2.28
CA PRO A 124 -8.06 -6.33 -1.10
C PRO A 124 -7.72 -7.17 0.13
N ILE A 125 -6.82 -6.66 0.96
CA ILE A 125 -6.50 -7.20 2.27
C ILE A 125 -6.14 -6.08 3.25
N VAL A 126 -6.63 -6.19 4.48
CA VAL A 126 -6.29 -5.23 5.54
C VAL A 126 -4.81 -5.32 5.89
N GLY A 127 -4.13 -4.17 5.83
CA GLY A 127 -2.72 -4.02 6.14
C GLY A 127 -1.74 -4.35 5.00
N PHE A 128 -2.20 -4.49 3.76
CA PHE A 128 -1.33 -4.75 2.59
C PHE A 128 -0.41 -5.98 2.78
N LEU A 129 0.66 -6.14 2.00
CA LEU A 129 1.56 -7.30 2.08
C LEU A 129 2.67 -7.04 3.10
N VAL A 130 3.38 -5.91 2.98
CA VAL A 130 4.58 -5.64 3.79
C VAL A 130 4.24 -5.50 5.28
N ASN A 131 3.23 -4.71 5.64
CA ASN A 131 2.89 -4.54 7.07
C ASN A 131 2.40 -5.87 7.68
N ARG A 132 1.69 -6.71 6.92
CA ARG A 132 1.29 -8.04 7.39
C ARG A 132 2.48 -8.95 7.68
N LEU A 133 3.48 -8.99 6.79
CA LEU A 133 4.71 -9.75 7.02
C LEU A 133 5.48 -9.19 8.23
N GLN A 134 5.58 -7.87 8.35
CA GLN A 134 6.23 -7.21 9.48
C GLN A 134 5.54 -7.53 10.81
N HIS A 135 4.21 -7.45 10.88
CA HIS A 135 3.46 -7.77 12.09
C HIS A 135 3.58 -9.26 12.46
N ALA A 136 3.60 -10.17 11.50
CA ALA A 136 3.82 -11.59 11.78
C ALA A 136 5.18 -11.85 12.45
N ILE A 137 6.25 -11.21 11.96
CA ILE A 137 7.59 -11.30 12.57
C ILE A 137 7.59 -10.67 13.97
N LEU A 138 6.94 -9.51 14.14
CA LEU A 138 6.87 -8.83 15.43
C LEU A 138 6.07 -9.61 16.48
N HIS A 139 4.98 -10.25 16.09
CA HIS A 139 4.21 -11.11 17.00
C HIS A 139 5.08 -12.24 17.57
N GLU A 140 5.86 -12.91 16.72
CA GLU A 140 6.77 -13.96 17.16
C GLU A 140 7.89 -13.41 18.05
N ALA A 141 8.44 -12.23 17.70
CA ALA A 141 9.44 -11.57 18.52
C ALA A 141 8.92 -11.25 19.93
N TYR A 142 7.69 -10.72 20.04
CA TYR A 142 7.07 -10.42 21.33
C TYR A 142 6.82 -11.68 22.14
N TYR A 143 6.34 -12.75 21.49
CA TYR A 143 6.16 -14.04 22.15
C TYR A 143 7.48 -14.59 22.73
N LEU A 144 8.57 -14.55 21.98
CA LEU A 144 9.88 -15.03 22.45
C LEU A 144 10.43 -14.22 23.63
N ILE A 145 10.14 -12.91 23.68
CA ILE A 145 10.49 -12.06 24.82
C ILE A 145 9.63 -12.44 26.03
N GLU A 146 8.32 -12.53 25.87
CA GLU A 146 7.37 -12.86 26.94
C GLU A 146 7.65 -14.24 27.54
N ALA A 147 8.00 -15.22 26.71
CA ALA A 147 8.38 -16.57 27.13
C ALA A 147 9.79 -16.67 27.75
N GLY A 148 10.55 -15.57 27.80
CA GLY A 148 11.91 -15.53 28.34
C GLY A 148 12.95 -16.30 27.51
N VAL A 149 12.64 -16.58 26.24
CA VAL A 149 13.51 -17.36 25.33
C VAL A 149 14.67 -16.51 24.82
N ALA A 150 14.42 -15.24 24.54
CA ALA A 150 15.45 -14.32 24.05
C ALA A 150 15.22 -12.89 24.55
N SER A 151 16.31 -12.13 24.71
CA SER A 151 16.21 -10.70 25.00
C SER A 151 15.83 -9.92 23.73
N ALA A 152 15.22 -8.75 23.89
CA ALA A 152 14.95 -7.84 22.76
C ALA A 152 16.24 -7.48 21.99
N ALA A 153 17.38 -7.37 22.69
CA ALA A 153 18.67 -7.08 22.08
C ALA A 153 19.18 -8.22 21.18
N ASP A 154 19.02 -9.48 21.61
CA ASP A 154 19.42 -10.64 20.82
C ASP A 154 18.54 -10.83 19.58
N ILE A 155 17.23 -10.57 19.72
CA ILE A 155 16.29 -10.59 18.59
C ILE A 155 16.68 -9.53 17.56
N ASP A 156 16.92 -8.29 17.99
CA ASP A 156 17.38 -7.21 17.12
C ASP A 156 18.70 -7.55 16.44
N HIS A 157 19.64 -8.15 17.17
CA HIS A 157 20.93 -8.59 16.63
C HIS A 157 20.72 -9.64 15.53
N ALA A 158 19.93 -10.69 15.79
CA ALA A 158 19.62 -11.71 14.80
C ALA A 158 18.89 -11.15 13.57
N ALA A 159 17.96 -10.23 13.78
CA ALA A 159 17.21 -9.56 12.71
C ALA A 159 18.14 -8.79 11.77
N ARG A 160 19.04 -7.96 12.32
CA ARG A 160 19.99 -7.13 11.56
C ARG A 160 21.10 -7.94 10.91
N ARG A 161 21.59 -9.00 11.57
CA ARG A 161 22.78 -9.74 11.13
C ARG A 161 22.46 -10.95 10.26
N MET A 162 21.25 -11.50 10.34
CA MET A 162 20.90 -12.69 9.56
C MET A 162 19.55 -12.59 8.86
N LEU A 163 18.48 -12.15 9.51
CA LEU A 163 17.14 -12.19 8.91
C LEU A 163 17.04 -11.25 7.71
N ALA A 164 17.32 -9.96 7.91
CA ALA A 164 17.27 -8.96 6.85
C ALA A 164 18.31 -9.23 5.75
N PRO A 165 19.60 -9.51 6.04
CA PRO A 165 20.58 -9.83 5.00
C PRO A 165 20.19 -11.04 4.13
N ARG A 166 19.57 -12.09 4.70
CA ARG A 166 19.08 -13.23 3.90
C ARG A 166 17.98 -12.81 2.94
N MET A 167 17.07 -11.95 3.38
CA MET A 167 15.98 -11.42 2.54
C MET A 167 16.52 -10.54 1.41
N CYS A 168 17.56 -9.73 1.66
CA CYS A 168 18.19 -8.92 0.61
C CYS A 168 18.84 -9.77 -0.50
N LEU A 169 19.31 -10.98 -0.18
CA LEU A 169 20.01 -11.84 -1.14
C LEU A 169 19.07 -12.66 -2.02
N ASN A 170 18.00 -13.25 -1.47
CA ASN A 170 17.17 -14.23 -2.19
C ASN A 170 15.66 -14.06 -1.93
N GLY A 171 15.22 -12.92 -1.38
CA GLY A 171 13.85 -12.74 -0.93
C GLY A 171 13.40 -13.78 0.12
N LEU A 172 12.13 -13.72 0.49
CA LEU A 172 11.54 -14.66 1.45
C LEU A 172 11.26 -16.04 0.83
N ILE A 173 10.62 -16.05 -0.34
CA ILE A 173 10.15 -17.29 -0.99
C ILE A 173 11.23 -17.92 -1.86
N GLN A 174 11.98 -17.14 -2.65
CA GLN A 174 13.04 -17.66 -3.52
C GLN A 174 14.12 -18.38 -2.71
N LYS A 175 14.47 -17.94 -1.49
CA LYS A 175 15.38 -18.69 -0.62
C LYS A 175 14.87 -20.10 -0.30
N LYS A 176 13.55 -20.27 -0.14
CA LYS A 176 12.96 -21.58 0.14
C LYS A 176 12.99 -22.45 -1.11
N ASP A 177 12.71 -21.87 -2.26
CA ASP A 177 12.78 -22.58 -3.54
C ASP A 177 14.20 -23.12 -3.82
N ILE A 178 15.23 -22.29 -3.62
CA ILE A 178 16.65 -22.68 -3.78
C ILE A 178 17.04 -23.87 -2.90
N ASN A 179 16.54 -23.95 -1.67
CA ASN A 179 16.87 -25.06 -0.77
C ASN A 179 16.01 -26.32 -1.03
N GLY A 180 15.00 -26.24 -1.90
CA GLY A 180 14.02 -27.30 -2.17
C GLY A 180 12.77 -27.18 -1.29
N LEU A 181 11.63 -26.94 -1.93
CA LEU A 181 10.33 -26.81 -1.25
C LEU A 181 9.92 -28.07 -0.48
N LYS A 182 10.28 -29.26 -0.96
CA LYS A 182 10.03 -30.51 -0.23
C LYS A 182 10.77 -30.57 1.10
N ILE A 183 12.06 -30.23 1.10
CA ILE A 183 12.89 -30.22 2.32
C ILE A 183 12.31 -29.21 3.32
N HIS A 184 11.83 -28.07 2.83
CA HIS A 184 11.16 -27.10 3.69
C HIS A 184 9.84 -27.58 4.26
N ALA A 185 8.99 -28.24 3.48
CA ALA A 185 7.73 -28.79 3.97
C ALA A 185 7.98 -29.87 5.04
N ASP A 186 8.95 -30.76 4.80
CA ASP A 186 9.29 -31.85 5.73
C ASP A 186 9.81 -31.32 7.08
N ALA A 187 10.47 -30.16 7.09
CA ALA A 187 11.02 -29.54 8.32
C ALA A 187 10.01 -28.72 9.15
N GLN A 188 8.76 -28.60 8.71
CA GLN A 188 7.69 -27.88 9.40
C GLN A 188 6.69 -28.82 10.12
N ASN A 189 6.91 -30.13 10.02
CA ASN A 189 6.17 -31.17 10.75
C ASN A 189 6.96 -31.64 11.97
#